data_AF-A0A7S1NXJ9-F1
#
_entry.id   AF-A0A7S1NXJ9-F1
#
_cell.length_a   1.000
_cell.length_b   1.000
_cell.length_c   1.000
_cell.angle_alpha   90.00
_cell.angle_beta   90.00
_cell.angle_gamma   90.00
#
_symmetry.space_group_name_H-M   'P 1'
#
loop_
_entity.id
_entity.type
_entity.pdbx_description
1 polymer ?
#
loop_
_entity_poly.entity_id
_entity_poly.type
_entity_poly.pdbx_seq_one_letter_code
_entity_poly.pdbx_strand_id
1 'polypeptide(L)'
;KFSLVVCALAAGSAAAFAPATQSSTSTALNMERRDVFGSIGVAAAGLAFAPALALADGSTSKTTVQRSRGIYGDRIASLAGAVAKGDFAAVSEEKNAFILFNSGAYIGAKNKPKKAIAIEGTNAIFAAIRSQDKAALKSAYDSYIKANDITGFPDIDNNGGQGYSNDFDFKVKTKSAAIYQR
;
A
#
# COMPACT_ATOMS: atom_id res chain seq x y z
N LYS A 1 46.84 -9.46 -50.32
CA LYS A 1 46.58 -8.32 -49.42
C LYS A 1 45.08 -8.34 -49.10
N PHE A 2 44.71 -8.62 -47.84
CA PHE A 2 43.37 -8.65 -47.20
C PHE A 2 42.34 -9.61 -47.85
N SER A 3 42.02 -10.82 -47.38
CA SER A 3 41.88 -11.46 -46.05
C SER A 3 40.98 -10.71 -45.06
N LEU A 4 40.03 -11.44 -44.46
CA LEU A 4 38.92 -11.06 -43.55
C LEU A 4 37.64 -10.54 -44.24
N VAL A 5 36.69 -11.42 -44.59
CA VAL A 5 35.26 -11.41 -44.14
C VAL A 5 34.60 -12.76 -44.52
N VAL A 6 35.25 -13.87 -44.20
CA VAL A 6 34.65 -15.21 -44.25
C VAL A 6 35.00 -15.86 -42.91
N CYS A 7 33.98 -16.26 -42.14
CA CYS A 7 34.02 -17.06 -40.88
C CYS A 7 33.27 -16.46 -39.68
N ALA A 8 32.02 -16.00 -39.81
CA ALA A 8 31.17 -15.83 -38.63
C ALA A 8 29.67 -16.06 -38.91
N LEU A 9 29.34 -17.03 -39.77
CA LEU A 9 27.97 -17.48 -40.01
C LEU A 9 27.86 -18.99 -39.75
N ALA A 10 28.23 -19.43 -38.56
CA ALA A 10 27.96 -20.78 -38.06
C ALA A 10 28.18 -20.83 -36.54
N ALA A 11 27.33 -21.58 -35.84
CA ALA A 11 27.41 -21.94 -34.42
C ALA A 11 26.85 -20.95 -33.39
N GLY A 12 25.60 -20.51 -33.58
CA GLY A 12 24.74 -20.07 -32.47
C GLY A 12 23.97 -21.27 -31.89
N SER A 13 24.59 -22.07 -31.01
CA SER A 13 23.92 -23.08 -30.18
C SER A 13 24.83 -23.50 -29.02
N ALA A 14 24.27 -23.55 -27.81
CA ALA A 14 24.81 -24.12 -26.57
C ALA A 14 25.76 -23.27 -25.70
N ALA A 15 25.17 -22.49 -24.78
CA ALA A 15 25.66 -22.33 -23.40
C ALA A 15 24.53 -21.77 -22.53
N ALA A 16 23.62 -22.68 -22.14
CA ALA A 16 22.69 -22.48 -21.05
C ALA A 16 23.44 -22.54 -19.71
N PHE A 17 23.00 -21.73 -18.74
CA PHE A 17 23.35 -21.81 -17.31
C PHE A 17 24.81 -21.54 -16.92
N ALA A 18 25.11 -20.28 -16.58
CA ALA A 18 26.17 -19.93 -15.63
C ALA A 18 25.62 -18.93 -14.59
N PRO A 19 25.75 -19.19 -13.27
CA PRO A 19 25.33 -18.23 -12.25
C PRO A 19 26.35 -17.10 -12.19
N ALA A 20 25.96 -15.90 -12.59
CA ALA A 20 26.78 -14.71 -12.38
C ALA A 20 26.70 -14.30 -10.90
N THR A 21 27.85 -14.38 -10.24
CA THR A 21 28.14 -13.95 -8.88
C THR A 21 27.65 -12.53 -8.57
N GLN A 22 26.89 -12.39 -7.47
CA GLN A 22 26.56 -11.10 -6.88
C GLN A 22 27.82 -10.45 -6.28
N SER A 23 28.29 -9.36 -6.87
CA SER A 23 29.20 -8.43 -6.22
C SER A 23 28.40 -7.33 -5.52
N SER A 24 28.36 -7.39 -4.20
CA SER A 24 27.96 -6.26 -3.36
C SER A 24 29.05 -5.19 -3.40
N THR A 25 28.72 -3.97 -3.82
CA THR A 25 29.58 -2.81 -3.56
C THR A 25 28.73 -1.61 -3.19
N SER A 26 29.06 -1.07 -2.02
CA SER A 26 28.41 0.00 -1.29
C SER A 26 28.40 1.34 -2.04
N THR A 27 27.40 2.14 -1.68
CA THR A 27 27.12 3.52 -2.07
C THR A 27 28.34 4.46 -2.07
N ALA A 28 28.55 5.14 -3.19
CA ALA A 28 29.17 6.46 -3.22
C ALA A 28 28.31 7.40 -4.09
N LEU A 29 27.59 8.30 -3.42
CA LEU A 29 26.88 9.42 -4.02
C LEU A 29 27.92 10.47 -4.43
N ASN A 30 28.15 10.66 -5.72
CA ASN A 30 28.68 11.92 -6.26
C ASN A 30 28.16 12.12 -7.70
N MET A 31 27.44 13.24 -7.88
CA MET A 31 26.92 13.88 -9.09
C MET A 31 27.08 13.20 -10.47
N GLU A 32 25.93 12.97 -11.14
CA GLU A 32 25.66 13.48 -12.51
C GLU A 32 24.16 13.37 -12.88
N ARG A 33 23.28 14.00 -12.08
CA ARG A 33 21.83 14.08 -12.38
C ARG A 33 21.46 15.07 -13.49
N ARG A 34 22.43 15.71 -14.15
CA ARG A 34 22.19 16.72 -15.19
C ARG A 34 22.48 16.24 -16.62
N ASP A 35 23.21 15.13 -16.80
CA ASP A 35 23.47 14.55 -18.13
C ASP A 35 22.43 13.53 -18.60
N VAL A 36 21.60 13.01 -17.70
CA VAL A 36 20.60 11.98 -18.05
C VAL A 36 19.32 12.57 -18.69
N PHE A 37 19.13 13.89 -18.68
CA PHE A 37 17.99 14.54 -19.35
C PHE A 37 18.26 14.92 -20.82
N GLY A 38 19.47 14.73 -21.33
CA GLY A 38 19.88 15.12 -22.69
C GLY A 38 19.70 14.07 -23.78
N SER A 39 19.30 12.83 -23.47
CA SER A 39 19.35 11.70 -24.41
C SER A 39 18.03 10.95 -24.64
N ILE A 40 16.88 11.56 -24.34
CA ILE A 40 15.56 11.04 -24.80
C ILE A 40 15.31 11.58 -26.22
N GLY A 41 16.03 11.00 -27.18
CA GLY A 41 15.81 11.23 -28.60
C GLY A 41 16.13 9.95 -29.34
N VAL A 42 15.11 9.37 -29.98
CA VAL A 42 15.19 8.25 -30.94
C VAL A 42 15.29 6.84 -30.33
N ALA A 43 14.12 6.21 -30.13
CA ALA A 43 13.93 4.76 -30.30
C ALA A 43 12.43 4.42 -30.41
N ALA A 44 11.75 4.99 -31.42
CA ALA A 44 10.45 4.50 -31.86
C ALA A 44 10.64 3.36 -32.86
N ALA A 45 10.92 2.15 -32.36
CA ALA A 45 10.84 0.92 -33.15
C ALA A 45 10.84 -0.30 -32.22
N GLY A 46 9.74 -1.07 -32.19
CA GLY A 46 9.81 -2.47 -31.78
C GLY A 46 8.95 -2.97 -30.60
N LEU A 47 7.89 -2.29 -30.17
CA LEU A 47 6.90 -2.91 -29.27
C LEU A 47 5.83 -3.68 -30.07
N ALA A 48 6.28 -4.66 -30.86
CA ALA A 48 5.45 -5.65 -31.52
C ALA A 48 5.18 -6.85 -30.59
N PHE A 49 4.83 -6.61 -29.32
CA PHE A 49 4.20 -7.59 -28.43
C PHE A 49 3.43 -6.77 -27.40
N ALA A 50 2.14 -6.56 -27.67
CA ALA A 50 1.25 -5.91 -26.72
C ALA A 50 1.36 -6.65 -25.37
N PRO A 51 1.86 -6.01 -24.30
CA PRO A 51 1.72 -6.61 -22.99
C PRO A 51 0.21 -6.73 -22.78
N ALA A 52 -0.18 -7.89 -22.26
CA ALA A 52 -1.54 -8.18 -21.84
C ALA A 52 -2.23 -6.92 -21.30
N LEU A 53 -3.52 -6.79 -21.59
CA LEU A 53 -4.44 -5.97 -20.82
C LEU A 53 -4.43 -6.49 -19.36
N ALA A 54 -3.31 -6.28 -18.67
CA ALA A 54 -3.12 -6.55 -17.28
C ALA A 54 -3.99 -5.52 -16.59
N LEU A 55 -5.12 -5.99 -16.02
CA LEU A 55 -5.87 -5.40 -14.91
C LEU A 55 -5.27 -4.07 -14.41
N ALA A 56 -5.40 -2.99 -15.18
CA ALA A 56 -4.74 -1.73 -14.82
C ALA A 56 -5.40 -1.10 -13.58
N ASP A 57 -6.63 -1.54 -13.27
CA ASP A 57 -7.35 -1.17 -12.05
C ASP A 57 -7.06 -2.09 -10.85
N GLY A 58 -6.18 -3.08 -10.98
CA GLY A 58 -5.82 -3.96 -9.85
C GLY A 58 -5.19 -3.22 -8.67
N SER A 59 -4.47 -2.11 -8.94
CA SER A 59 -3.82 -1.31 -7.90
C SER A 59 -4.75 -0.30 -7.20
N THR A 60 -5.82 0.15 -7.87
CA THR A 60 -6.71 1.22 -7.41
C THR A 60 -8.19 0.87 -7.52
N SER A 61 -8.56 -0.37 -7.20
CA SER A 61 -9.95 -0.81 -7.25
C SER A 61 -10.75 -0.48 -5.99
N LYS A 62 -12.09 -0.60 -6.08
CA LYS A 62 -12.97 -0.56 -4.90
C LYS A 62 -12.58 -1.61 -3.86
N THR A 63 -12.09 -2.77 -4.29
CA THR A 63 -11.67 -3.86 -3.41
C THR A 63 -10.42 -3.49 -2.60
N THR A 64 -9.44 -2.80 -3.20
CA THR A 64 -8.26 -2.34 -2.45
C THR A 64 -8.64 -1.27 -1.44
N VAL A 65 -9.55 -0.35 -1.79
CA VAL A 65 -10.10 0.64 -0.86
C VAL A 65 -10.84 -0.03 0.31
N GLN A 66 -11.69 -1.02 0.04
CA GLN A 66 -12.42 -1.75 1.08
C GLN A 66 -11.49 -2.54 1.99
N ARG A 67 -10.45 -3.19 1.43
CA ARG A 67 -9.43 -3.89 2.21
C ARG A 67 -8.69 -2.93 3.15
N SER A 68 -8.24 -1.78 2.65
CA SER A 68 -7.57 -0.77 3.47
C SER A 68 -8.50 -0.19 4.54
N ARG A 69 -9.75 0.11 4.19
CA ARG A 69 -10.75 0.58 5.16
C ARG A 69 -11.06 -0.47 6.23
N GLY A 70 -11.17 -1.74 5.85
CA GLY A 70 -11.42 -2.82 6.80
C GLY A 70 -10.23 -3.06 7.74
N ILE A 71 -9.06 -3.41 7.19
CA ILE A 71 -7.89 -3.78 8.00
C ILE A 71 -7.44 -2.62 8.89
N TYR A 72 -7.20 -1.44 8.30
CA TYR A 72 -6.66 -0.32 9.04
C TYR A 72 -7.75 0.43 9.82
N GLY A 73 -8.99 0.45 9.32
CA GLY A 73 -10.10 1.02 10.08
C GLY A 73 -10.42 0.22 11.34
N ASP A 74 -10.37 -1.11 11.30
CA ASP A 74 -10.55 -1.95 12.49
C ASP A 74 -9.45 -1.73 13.53
N ARG A 75 -8.18 -1.65 13.10
CA ARG A 75 -7.06 -1.28 13.97
C ARG A 75 -7.23 0.10 14.61
N ILE A 76 -7.71 1.08 13.85
CA ILE A 76 -7.96 2.42 14.39
C ILE A 76 -9.16 2.40 15.35
N ALA A 77 -10.22 1.64 15.05
CA ALA A 77 -11.41 1.52 15.89
C ALA A 77 -11.11 0.83 17.23
N SER A 78 -10.22 -0.17 17.24
CA SER A 78 -9.84 -0.88 18.48
C SER A 78 -9.08 0.01 19.48
N LEU A 79 -8.48 1.12 19.02
CA LEU A 79 -7.84 2.12 19.88
C LEU A 79 -8.79 2.92 20.77
N ALA A 80 -10.12 2.82 20.58
CA ALA A 80 -11.09 3.58 21.38
C ALA A 80 -10.89 3.36 22.89
N GLY A 81 -10.56 2.13 23.31
CA GLY A 81 -10.24 1.80 24.70
C GLY A 81 -8.96 2.46 25.20
N ALA A 82 -7.90 2.50 24.37
CA ALA A 82 -6.63 3.17 24.68
C ALA A 82 -6.81 4.69 24.80
N VAL A 83 -7.54 5.30 23.87
CA VAL A 83 -7.89 6.73 23.90
C VAL A 83 -8.70 7.09 25.15
N ALA A 84 -9.69 6.28 25.52
CA ALA A 84 -10.49 6.49 26.72
C ALA A 84 -9.64 6.40 28.01
N LYS A 85 -8.61 5.56 28.03
CA LYS A 85 -7.66 5.44 29.14
C LYS A 85 -6.62 6.57 29.15
N GLY A 86 -6.34 7.19 28.00
CA GLY A 86 -5.25 8.14 27.84
C GLY A 86 -3.90 7.47 27.59
N ASP A 87 -3.93 6.27 27.01
CA ASP A 87 -2.73 5.54 26.61
C ASP A 87 -2.20 6.10 25.29
N PHE A 88 -1.36 7.12 25.41
CA PHE A 88 -0.72 7.78 24.27
C PHE A 88 0.26 6.87 23.53
N ALA A 89 0.89 5.93 24.23
CA ALA A 89 1.88 5.02 23.65
C ALA A 89 1.19 4.08 22.65
N ALA A 90 0.08 3.45 23.05
CA ALA A 90 -0.68 2.56 22.18
C ALA A 90 -1.16 3.25 20.89
N VAL A 91 -1.64 4.50 20.99
CA VAL A 91 -2.06 5.26 19.79
C VAL A 91 -0.84 5.63 18.92
N SER A 92 0.31 5.89 19.54
CA SER A 92 1.53 6.23 18.80
C SER A 92 2.17 5.05 18.06
N GLU A 93 2.09 3.85 18.62
CA GLU A 93 2.53 2.60 17.98
C GLU A 93 1.71 2.31 16.72
N GLU A 94 0.42 2.64 16.74
CA GLU A 94 -0.50 2.48 15.61
C GLU A 94 -0.43 3.62 14.58
N LYS A 95 0.62 4.46 14.59
CA LYS A 95 0.84 5.52 13.58
C LYS A 95 0.75 5.01 12.15
N ASN A 96 1.28 3.81 11.90
CA ASN A 96 1.25 3.22 10.57
C ASN A 96 -0.18 2.88 10.11
N ALA A 97 -1.10 2.55 11.02
CA ALA A 97 -2.50 2.29 10.66
C ALA A 97 -3.17 3.56 10.12
N PHE A 98 -2.97 4.73 10.76
CA PHE A 98 -3.49 6.00 10.26
C PHE A 98 -2.94 6.37 8.88
N ILE A 99 -1.62 6.19 8.67
CA ILE A 99 -0.97 6.48 7.39
C ILE A 99 -1.53 5.58 6.27
N LEU A 100 -1.63 4.28 6.54
CA LEU A 100 -2.08 3.29 5.57
C LEU A 100 -3.59 3.36 5.32
N PHE A 101 -4.37 3.76 6.32
CA PHE A 101 -5.78 4.10 6.13
C PHE A 101 -5.92 5.33 5.22
N ASN A 102 -5.22 6.43 5.52
CA ASN A 102 -5.31 7.67 4.72
C ASN A 102 -4.85 7.46 3.26
N SER A 103 -3.86 6.60 3.03
CA SER A 103 -3.40 6.29 1.67
C SER A 103 -4.33 5.34 0.93
N GLY A 104 -4.82 4.29 1.60
CA GLY A 104 -5.62 3.24 0.98
C GLY A 104 -7.13 3.52 0.91
N ALA A 105 -7.68 4.28 1.86
CA ALA A 105 -9.09 4.67 1.86
C ALA A 105 -9.42 5.77 0.84
N TYR A 106 -8.40 6.55 0.44
CA TYR A 106 -8.54 7.73 -0.42
C TYR A 106 -7.59 7.67 -1.62
N ILE A 107 -7.74 6.61 -2.41
CA ILE A 107 -6.95 6.40 -3.63
C ILE A 107 -7.49 7.29 -4.77
N GLY A 108 -6.57 7.79 -5.60
CA GLY A 108 -6.90 8.53 -6.81
C GLY A 108 -7.04 10.05 -6.63
N ALA A 109 -6.91 10.79 -7.73
CA ALA A 109 -6.85 12.25 -7.72
C ALA A 109 -8.12 12.91 -7.16
N LYS A 110 -9.30 12.32 -7.41
CA LYS A 110 -10.60 12.83 -6.95
C LYS A 110 -10.75 12.82 -5.42
N ASN A 111 -10.02 11.95 -4.73
CA ASN A 111 -10.09 11.79 -3.28
C ASN A 111 -8.98 12.54 -2.53
N LYS A 112 -8.07 13.25 -3.23
CA LYS A 112 -7.05 14.12 -2.63
C LYS A 112 -7.58 15.08 -1.56
N PRO A 113 -8.70 15.80 -1.75
CA PRO A 113 -9.21 16.68 -0.69
C PRO A 113 -9.64 15.90 0.55
N LYS A 114 -10.31 14.75 0.39
CA LYS A 114 -10.68 13.88 1.53
C LYS A 114 -9.44 13.33 2.24
N LYS A 115 -8.41 12.95 1.49
CA LYS A 115 -7.12 12.52 2.03
C LYS A 115 -6.45 13.64 2.84
N ALA A 116 -6.48 14.88 2.37
CA ALA A 116 -5.92 16.03 3.09
C ALA A 116 -6.62 16.24 4.44
N ILE A 117 -7.96 16.22 4.45
CA ILE A 117 -8.76 16.32 5.68
C ILE A 117 -8.43 15.17 6.66
N ALA A 118 -8.27 13.95 6.15
CA ALA A 118 -7.89 12.81 6.98
C ALA A 118 -6.46 12.95 7.56
N ILE A 119 -5.52 13.51 6.80
CA ILE A 119 -4.17 13.83 7.27
C ILE A 119 -4.22 14.92 8.35
N GLU A 120 -5.03 15.96 8.18
CA GLU A 120 -5.23 17.01 9.19
C GLU A 120 -5.79 16.43 10.49
N GLY A 121 -6.82 15.58 10.41
CA GLY A 121 -7.35 14.88 11.59
C GLY A 121 -6.30 13.98 12.26
N THR A 122 -5.48 13.29 11.46
CA THR A 122 -4.35 12.49 11.99
C THR A 122 -3.34 13.38 12.71
N ASN A 123 -2.97 14.52 12.12
CA ASN A 123 -2.05 15.47 12.73
C ASN A 123 -2.61 16.04 14.04
N ALA A 124 -3.92 16.30 14.13
CA ALA A 124 -4.57 16.74 15.36
C ALA A 124 -4.46 15.67 16.47
N ILE A 125 -4.67 14.40 16.15
CA ILE A 125 -4.46 13.27 17.08
C ILE A 125 -3.01 13.26 17.58
N PHE A 126 -2.03 13.31 16.68
CA PHE A 126 -0.61 13.27 17.05
C PHE A 126 -0.10 14.56 17.72
N ALA A 127 -0.77 15.69 17.50
CA ALA A 127 -0.52 16.92 18.25
C ALA A 127 -1.00 16.77 19.70
N ALA A 128 -2.20 16.21 19.91
CA ALA A 128 -2.72 15.93 21.25
C ALA A 128 -1.87 14.90 22.02
N ILE A 129 -1.33 13.89 21.34
CA ILE A 129 -0.35 12.94 21.91
C ILE A 129 0.90 13.69 22.37
N ARG A 130 1.44 14.61 21.55
CA ARG A 130 2.64 15.40 21.91
C ARG A 130 2.39 16.34 23.07
N SER A 131 1.22 16.95 23.15
CA SER A 131 0.83 17.80 24.28
C SER A 131 0.35 17.01 25.50
N GLN A 132 0.32 15.67 25.41
CA GLN A 132 -0.21 14.76 26.44
C GLN A 132 -1.62 15.13 26.91
N ASP A 133 -2.43 15.69 26.02
CA ASP A 133 -3.78 16.14 26.32
C ASP A 133 -4.79 15.04 25.98
N LYS A 134 -5.30 14.39 27.01
CA LYS A 134 -6.28 13.30 26.89
C LYS A 134 -7.62 13.76 26.32
N ALA A 135 -8.07 14.98 26.66
CA ALA A 135 -9.34 15.51 26.19
C ALA A 135 -9.24 15.88 24.71
N ALA A 136 -8.15 16.55 24.32
CA ALA A 136 -7.87 16.86 22.93
C ALA A 136 -7.67 15.57 22.11
N LEU A 137 -7.00 14.56 22.66
CA LEU A 137 -6.82 13.27 21.99
C LEU A 137 -8.16 12.61 21.70
N LYS A 138 -9.04 12.53 22.71
CA LYS A 138 -10.36 11.93 22.53
C LYS A 138 -11.21 12.71 21.53
N SER A 139 -11.22 14.04 21.62
CA SER A 139 -11.95 14.90 20.69
C SER A 139 -11.47 14.74 19.25
N ALA A 140 -10.15 14.77 19.03
CA ALA A 140 -9.54 14.60 17.72
C ALA A 140 -9.77 13.19 17.16
N TYR A 141 -9.66 12.17 18.00
CA TYR A 141 -9.94 10.78 17.63
C TYR A 141 -11.41 10.57 17.23
N ASP A 142 -12.36 11.01 18.07
CA ASP A 142 -13.80 10.88 17.79
C ASP A 142 -14.18 11.64 16.50
N SER A 143 -13.59 12.82 16.29
CA SER A 143 -13.79 13.60 15.06
C SER A 143 -13.24 12.89 13.83
N TYR A 144 -12.05 12.29 13.96
CA TYR A 144 -11.43 11.52 12.88
C TYR A 144 -12.24 10.26 12.53
N ILE A 145 -12.70 9.50 13.52
CA ILE A 145 -13.54 8.31 13.31
C ILE A 145 -14.82 8.69 12.56
N LYS A 146 -15.52 9.74 13.01
CA LYS A 146 -16.77 10.23 12.39
C LYS A 146 -16.55 10.75 10.98
N ALA A 147 -15.54 11.59 10.76
CA ALA A 147 -15.28 12.20 9.45
C ALA A 147 -14.88 11.17 8.37
N ASN A 148 -14.34 10.03 8.78
CA ASN A 148 -13.84 8.99 7.88
C ASN A 148 -14.76 7.76 7.79
N ASP A 149 -15.89 7.76 8.50
CA ASP A 149 -16.81 6.62 8.62
C ASP A 149 -16.08 5.33 9.03
N ILE A 150 -15.22 5.42 10.06
CA ILE A 150 -14.46 4.27 10.53
C ILE A 150 -15.34 3.42 11.43
N THR A 151 -15.82 2.33 10.88
CA THR A 151 -16.46 1.24 11.62
C THR A 151 -15.51 0.06 11.65
N GLY A 152 -15.23 -0.48 12.85
CA GLY A 152 -14.51 -1.75 12.96
C GLY A 152 -15.28 -2.89 12.30
N PHE A 153 -14.65 -4.07 12.20
CA PHE A 153 -15.32 -5.24 11.65
C PHE A 153 -16.61 -5.55 12.44
N PRO A 154 -17.76 -5.80 11.79
CA PRO A 154 -18.94 -6.27 12.50
C PRO A 154 -18.71 -7.70 13.00
N ASP A 155 -19.28 -8.04 14.14
CA ASP A 155 -19.39 -9.43 14.56
C ASP A 155 -20.43 -10.11 13.67
N ILE A 156 -20.03 -11.14 12.92
CA ILE A 156 -20.92 -11.90 12.03
C ILE A 156 -20.88 -13.36 12.47
N ASP A 157 -22.05 -13.96 12.63
CA ASP A 157 -22.20 -15.41 12.85
C ASP A 157 -22.71 -16.10 11.56
N ASN A 158 -22.83 -17.42 11.59
CA ASN A 158 -23.27 -18.21 10.42
C ASN A 158 -24.70 -17.87 9.95
N ASN A 159 -25.51 -17.21 10.78
CA ASN A 159 -26.88 -16.79 10.45
C ASN A 159 -26.96 -15.32 10.00
N GLY A 160 -26.00 -14.49 10.40
CA GLY A 160 -25.90 -13.07 10.12
C GLY A 160 -25.19 -12.73 8.81
N GLY A 161 -24.58 -13.72 8.15
CA GLY A 161 -24.07 -13.61 6.79
C GLY A 161 -22.78 -14.39 6.53
N GLN A 162 -22.16 -14.11 5.39
CA GLN A 162 -20.87 -14.67 5.01
C GLN A 162 -19.83 -13.56 4.92
N GLY A 163 -18.79 -13.66 5.75
CA GLY A 163 -17.71 -12.68 5.79
C GLY A 163 -16.59 -12.95 4.80
N TYR A 164 -16.35 -14.22 4.46
CA TYR A 164 -15.32 -14.65 3.52
C TYR A 164 -15.76 -15.88 2.73
N SER A 165 -15.18 -16.08 1.54
CA SER A 165 -15.41 -17.28 0.72
C SER A 165 -14.14 -18.04 0.35
N ASN A 166 -12.97 -17.47 0.61
CA ASN A 166 -11.67 -18.08 0.38
C ASN A 166 -10.67 -17.64 1.44
N ASP A 167 -9.58 -18.40 1.59
CA ASP A 167 -8.56 -18.19 2.62
C ASP A 167 -7.69 -16.94 2.38
N PHE A 168 -7.77 -16.31 1.20
CA PHE A 168 -7.05 -15.08 0.87
C PHE A 168 -7.84 -13.81 1.23
N ASP A 169 -9.08 -13.93 1.71
CA ASP A 169 -9.85 -12.76 2.14
C ASP A 169 -9.22 -12.16 3.41
N PHE A 170 -9.23 -10.84 3.50
CA PHE A 170 -8.67 -10.12 4.63
C PHE A 170 -9.50 -10.24 5.90
N LYS A 171 -10.69 -10.85 5.82
CA LYS A 171 -11.60 -11.07 6.96
C LYS A 171 -11.52 -12.48 7.56
N VAL A 172 -10.77 -13.41 6.97
CA VAL A 172 -10.73 -14.84 7.37
C VAL A 172 -10.36 -15.07 8.84
N LYS A 173 -9.56 -14.17 9.44
CA LYS A 173 -9.10 -14.25 10.83
C LYS A 173 -9.61 -13.11 11.70
N THR A 174 -10.75 -12.52 11.34
CA THR A 174 -11.34 -11.41 12.10
C THR A 174 -12.66 -11.85 12.72
N LYS A 175 -13.24 -11.00 13.55
CA LYS A 175 -14.59 -11.22 14.11
C LYS A 175 -15.71 -11.27 13.08
N SER A 176 -15.45 -10.82 11.85
CA SER A 176 -16.36 -11.01 10.73
C SER A 176 -16.16 -12.35 10.01
N ALA A 177 -15.29 -13.24 10.50
CA ALA A 177 -15.00 -14.52 9.86
C ALA A 177 -16.14 -15.54 10.06
N ALA A 178 -17.21 -15.39 9.29
CA ALA A 178 -18.28 -16.37 9.19
C ALA A 178 -18.32 -16.97 7.78
N ILE A 179 -18.46 -18.30 7.71
CA ILE A 179 -18.74 -19.04 6.49
C ILE A 179 -19.76 -20.13 6.80
N TYR A 180 -20.87 -20.11 6.06
CA TYR A 180 -21.86 -21.18 6.18
C TYR A 180 -21.32 -22.45 5.54
N GLN A 181 -21.09 -23.48 6.35
CA GLN A 181 -20.70 -24.81 5.90
C GLN A 181 -21.95 -25.68 5.81
N ARG A 182 -22.20 -26.23 4.62
CA ARG A 182 -23.35 -27.11 4.32
C ARG A 182 -23.00 -28.57 4.55
#